data_AF-A0A9E4J4D5-F1
#
_entry.id   AF-A0A9E4J4D5-F1
#
_cell.length_a   1.000
_cell.length_b   1.000
_cell.length_c   1.000
_cell.angle_alpha   90.00
_cell.angle_beta   90.00
_cell.angle_gamma   90.00
#
_symmetry.space_group_name_H-M   'P 1'
#
loop_
_entity.id
_entity.type
_entity.pdbx_description
1 polymer ?
#
loop_
_entity_poly.entity_id
_entity_poly.type
_entity_poly.pdbx_seq_one_letter_code
_entity_poly.pdbx_strand_id
1 'polypeptide(L)' 'MTAPDSPPVDAPPGTGAPGGLLAGRRGLIVGTANKRSLAWGIARRAHTEGAELAFTFQGDAL' A
#
# COMPACT_ATOMS: atom_id res chain seq x y z
N MET A 1 -18.06 24.13 16.76
CA MET A 1 -18.26 23.64 15.38
C MET A 1 -17.28 22.50 15.17
N THR A 2 -17.70 21.31 15.59
CA THR A 2 -16.88 20.11 15.72
C THR A 2 -16.64 19.50 14.34
N ALA A 3 -15.37 19.39 13.92
CA ALA A 3 -15.01 18.60 12.76
C ALA A 3 -15.40 17.13 13.01
N PRO A 4 -15.96 16.41 12.02
CA PRO A 4 -16.30 15.00 12.18
C PRO A 4 -15.01 14.19 12.44
N ASP A 5 -15.12 13.25 13.38
CA ASP A 5 -14.14 12.21 13.68
C ASP A 5 -13.49 11.66 12.40
N SER A 6 -12.22 12.00 12.19
CA SER A 6 -11.36 11.23 11.31
C SER A 6 -11.36 9.79 11.82
N PRO A 7 -11.60 8.77 10.97
CA PRO A 7 -11.50 7.39 11.42
C PRO A 7 -10.09 7.15 11.97
N PRO A 8 -9.94 6.32 13.02
CA PRO A 8 -8.65 6.07 13.64
C PRO A 8 -7.68 5.51 12.58
N VAL A 9 -6.61 6.26 12.35
CA VAL A 9 -5.47 5.89 11.49
C VAL A 9 -4.86 4.53 11.89
N ASP A 10 -5.09 4.10 13.14
CA ASP A 10 -4.56 2.91 13.79
C ASP A 10 -5.56 1.75 13.97
N ALA A 11 -6.59 1.61 13.12
CA ALA A 11 -7.37 0.37 13.11
C ALA A 11 -6.41 -0.84 12.96
N PRO A 12 -6.45 -1.85 13.86
CA PRO A 12 -5.48 -2.92 13.88
C PRO A 12 -5.49 -3.66 12.54
N PRO A 13 -4.31 -4.00 11.96
CA PRO A 13 -4.25 -4.79 10.74
C PRO A 13 -5.00 -6.10 10.98
N GLY A 14 -6.00 -6.37 10.12
CA GLY A 14 -6.96 -7.43 10.31
C GLY A 14 -6.31 -8.73 10.78
N THR A 15 -6.84 -9.29 11.87
CA THR A 15 -6.54 -10.64 12.34
C THR A 15 -6.59 -11.58 11.14
N GLY A 16 -5.47 -12.22 10.80
CA GLY A 16 -5.27 -13.01 9.58
C GLY A 16 -6.47 -13.90 9.25
N ALA A 17 -7.23 -13.47 8.25
CA ALA A 17 -8.40 -14.14 7.66
C ALA A 17 -8.12 -14.30 6.14
N PRO A 18 -8.80 -15.21 5.42
CA PRO A 18 -8.34 -15.80 4.17
C PRO A 18 -8.25 -14.79 3.01
N GLY A 19 -7.11 -14.12 2.97
CA GLY A 19 -6.56 -13.25 1.95
C GLY A 19 -5.05 -13.40 2.08
N GLY A 20 -4.29 -13.12 1.03
CA GLY A 20 -2.88 -13.53 0.92
C GLY A 20 -1.94 -13.11 2.07
N LEU A 21 -0.67 -13.48 1.96
CA LEU A 21 0.38 -13.32 2.98
C LEU A 21 0.46 -11.90 3.59
N LEU A 22 0.04 -10.88 2.86
CA LEU A 22 0.11 -9.47 3.25
C LEU A 22 -1.27 -8.84 3.52
N ALA A 23 -2.30 -9.65 3.74
CA ALA A 23 -3.65 -9.17 4.02
C ALA A 23 -3.64 -8.20 5.21
N GLY A 24 -4.23 -7.03 5.01
CA GLY A 24 -4.33 -5.98 6.02
C GLY A 24 -3.02 -5.27 6.35
N ARG A 25 -1.94 -5.54 5.59
CA ARG A 25 -0.66 -4.82 5.75
C ARG A 25 -0.63 -3.59 4.85
N ARG A 26 -0.09 -2.50 5.40
CA ARG A 26 0.16 -1.26 4.67
C ARG A 26 1.65 -1.15 4.32
N GLY A 27 1.96 -0.77 3.09
CA GLY A 27 3.34 -0.67 2.60
C GLY A 27 3.59 0.59 1.76
N LEU A 28 4.78 1.15 1.89
CA LEU A 28 5.26 2.26 1.06
C LEU A 28 6.23 1.74 0.01
N ILE A 29 5.91 1.95 -1.27
CA ILE A 29 6.77 1.60 -2.41
C ILE A 29 7.49 2.85 -2.90
N VAL A 30 8.81 2.81 -2.88
CA VAL A 30 9.70 3.88 -3.34
C VAL A 30 10.49 3.45 -4.59
N GLY A 31 10.92 4.40 -5.41
CA GLY A 31 11.78 4.11 -6.57
C GLY A 31 11.06 3.45 -7.74
N THR A 32 9.76 3.69 -7.89
CA THR A 32 8.99 3.18 -9.06
C THR A 32 9.27 4.06 -10.28
N ALA A 33 10.10 3.59 -11.20
CA ALA A 33 10.41 4.32 -12.43
C ALA A 33 9.35 4.16 -13.53
N ASN A 34 8.81 2.95 -13.70
CA ASN A 34 7.79 2.63 -14.70
C ASN A 34 7.16 1.25 -14.42
N LYS A 35 6.16 0.84 -15.22
CA LYS A 35 5.48 -0.47 -15.12
C LYS A 35 6.36 -1.69 -15.44
N ARG A 36 7.61 -1.49 -15.85
CA ARG A 36 8.63 -2.54 -16.06
C ARG A 36 9.69 -2.57 -14.95
N SER A 37 9.62 -1.65 -13.99
CA SER A 37 10.57 -1.57 -12.87
C SER A 37 10.38 -2.73 -11.89
N LEU A 38 11.46 -3.09 -11.19
CA LEU A 38 11.43 -4.13 -10.16
C LEU A 38 10.46 -3.77 -9.02
N ALA A 39 10.45 -2.49 -8.61
CA ALA A 39 9.53 -1.97 -7.61
C ALA A 39 8.07 -2.20 -7.98
N TRP A 40 7.69 -2.02 -9.25
CA TRP A 40 6.35 -2.31 -9.74
C TRP A 40 6.01 -3.81 -9.67
N GLY A 41 6.98 -4.68 -9.99
CA GLY A 41 6.82 -6.13 -9.86
C GLY A 41 6.53 -6.56 -8.42
N ILE A 42 7.28 -6.01 -7.46
CA ILE A 42 7.10 -6.24 -6.03
C ILE A 42 5.73 -5.71 -5.57
N ALA A 43 5.38 -4.49 -5.97
CA ALA A 43 4.11 -3.86 -5.61
C ALA A 43 2.91 -4.68 -6.12
N ARG A 44 2.98 -5.20 -7.35
CA ARG A 44 1.92 -6.04 -7.90
C ARG A 44 1.71 -7.32 -7.09
N ARG A 45 2.79 -8.00 -6.70
CA ARG A 45 2.72 -9.20 -5.87
C ARG A 45 2.21 -8.88 -4.47
N ALA A 46 2.71 -7.81 -3.86
CA ALA A 46 2.27 -7.42 -2.53
C ALA A 46 0.77 -7.07 -2.51
N HIS A 47 0.27 -6.38 -3.54
CA HIS A 47 -1.15 -6.10 -3.69
C HIS A 47 -1.99 -7.36 -3.89
N THR A 48 -1.54 -8.34 -4.70
CA THR A 48 -2.25 -9.62 -4.84
C THR A 48 -2.30 -10.41 -3.54
N GLU A 49 -1.32 -10.22 -2.66
CA GLU A 49 -1.30 -10.81 -1.33
C GLU A 49 -2.13 -10.00 -0.31
N GLY A 50 -2.90 -8.99 -0.74
CA GLY A 50 -3.83 -8.24 0.11
C GLY A 50 -3.22 -7.02 0.82
N ALA A 51 -2.05 -6.54 0.36
CA ALA A 51 -1.46 -5.32 0.89
C ALA A 51 -2.13 -4.05 0.32
N GLU A 52 -2.31 -3.07 1.20
CA GLU A 52 -2.58 -1.67 0.85
C GLU A 52 -1.24 -0.97 0.59
N LEU A 53 -1.05 -0.45 -0.62
CA LEU A 53 0.24 0.13 -1.03
C LEU A 53 0.10 1.61 -1.37
N ALA A 54 0.99 2.43 -0.81
CA ALA A 54 1.23 3.80 -1.21
C ALA A 54 2.49 3.87 -2.08
N PHE A 55 2.51 4.76 -3.07
CA PHE A 55 3.65 4.93 -3.98
C PHE A 55 4.24 6.31 -3.83
N THR A 56 5.57 6.39 -3.91
CA THR A 56 6.28 7.64 -4.17
C THR A 56 6.96 7.58 -5.53
N PHE A 57 6.90 8.72 -6.22
CA PHE A 57 7.53 8.94 -7.51
C PHE A 57 8.60 10.01 -7.33
N GLN A 58 9.82 9.73 -7.79
CA GLN A 58 10.93 10.64 -7.63
C GLN A 58 10.95 11.63 -8.80
N GLY A 59 10.30 12.78 -8.63
CA GLY A 59 10.24 13.85 -9.66
C GLY A 59 9.38 13.49 -10.87
N ASP A 60 8.91 14.52 -11.57
CA ASP A 60 8.00 14.45 -12.74
C ASP A 60 8.38 13.28 -13.66
N ALA A 61 7.55 12.25 -13.68
CA ALA A 61 7.69 11.13 -14.61
C ALA A 61 7.25 11.62 -16.00
N LEU A 62 8.09 12.47 -16.62
CA LEU A 62 7.96 12.95 -17.99
C LEU A 62 8.37 11.85 -18.98
#